data_AF-S4RCZ1-F1
#
_entry.id   AF-S4RCZ1-F1
#
_cell.length_a   1.000
_cell.length_b   1.000
_cell.length_c   1.000
_cell.angle_alpha   90.00
_cell.angle_beta   90.00
_cell.angle_gamma   90.00
#
_symmetry.space_group_name_H-M   'P 1'
#
loop_
_entity.id
_entity.type
_entity.pdbx_description
1 polymer ?
#
loop_
_entity_poly.entity_id
_entity_poly.type
_entity_poly.pdbx_seq_one_letter_code
_entity_poly.pdbx_strand_id
1 'polypeptide(L)'
;QETEDILADVLKVEVFRQTVAEQVLVGSYCTFSNQGGLVHPRTTIEDQDELSSLLQVPLVAGTVNRGSEVIAGGMVVNDWCAFCGLDTTSTELSVIESIFKLNEAQPSAIATTMRDSLIDSLA
;
A
#
# COMPACT_ATOMS: atom_id res chain seq x y z
N GLN A 1 -0.85 7.29 -25.16
CA GLN A 1 0.52 6.93 -25.58
C GLN A 1 1.52 7.90 -24.97
N GLU A 2 1.61 9.16 -25.44
CA GLU A 2 2.66 10.09 -24.98
C GLU A 2 2.76 10.25 -23.45
N THR A 3 1.65 10.43 -22.73
CA THR A 3 1.67 10.54 -21.26
C THR A 3 2.11 9.25 -20.56
N GLU A 4 1.79 8.09 -21.13
CA GLU A 4 2.19 6.79 -20.58
C GLU A 4 3.70 6.57 -20.76
N ASP A 5 4.22 6.94 -21.93
CA ASP A 5 5.66 6.86 -22.22
C ASP A 5 6.46 7.77 -21.29
N ILE A 6 5.95 8.99 -21.00
CA ILE A 6 6.56 9.91 -20.02
C ILE A 6 6.54 9.30 -18.60
N LEU A 7 5.44 8.67 -18.20
CA LEU A 7 5.34 8.03 -16.89
C LEU A 7 6.34 6.88 -16.75
N ALA A 8 6.44 6.03 -17.78
CA ALA A 8 7.37 4.90 -17.81
C ALA A 8 8.84 5.38 -17.74
N ASP A 9 9.19 6.42 -18.50
CA ASP A 9 10.57 6.95 -18.55
C ASP A 9 10.96 7.65 -17.23
N VAL A 10 10.08 8.50 -16.70
CA VAL A 10 10.36 9.29 -15.49
C VAL A 10 10.40 8.41 -14.24
N LEU A 11 9.41 7.53 -14.08
CA LEU A 11 9.31 6.67 -12.90
C LEU A 11 10.14 5.39 -13.02
N LYS A 12 10.58 5.04 -14.24
CA LYS A 12 11.36 3.82 -14.54
C LYS A 12 10.63 2.55 -14.11
N VAL A 13 9.33 2.51 -14.37
CA VAL A 13 8.46 1.36 -14.08
C VAL A 13 7.71 0.94 -15.32
N GLU A 14 7.31 -0.32 -15.36
CA GLU A 14 6.38 -0.82 -16.37
C GLU A 14 4.99 -0.26 -16.10
N VAL A 15 4.34 0.24 -17.16
CA VAL A 15 3.00 0.84 -17.06
C VAL A 15 2.00 -0.09 -17.75
N PHE A 16 0.94 -0.43 -17.02
CA PHE A 16 -0.16 -1.23 -17.53
C PHE A 16 -1.46 -0.43 -17.43
N ARG A 17 -2.26 -0.46 -18.49
CA ARG A 17 -3.60 0.14 -18.49
C ARG A 17 -4.58 -0.90 -17.96
N GLN A 18 -5.07 -0.67 -16.75
CA GLN A 18 -6.07 -1.55 -16.13
C GLN A 18 -7.08 -0.75 -15.31
N THR A 19 -8.24 -1.34 -15.04
CA THR A 19 -9.26 -0.81 -14.11
C THR A 19 -9.32 -1.64 -12.84
N VAL A 20 -9.80 -1.05 -11.74
CA VAL A 20 -9.98 -1.75 -10.46
C VAL A 20 -11.45 -1.66 -10.08
N ALA A 21 -12.14 -2.80 -9.96
CA ALA A 21 -13.58 -2.87 -9.69
C ALA A 21 -14.41 -1.98 -10.65
N GLU A 22 -14.12 -2.06 -11.96
CA GLU A 22 -14.76 -1.25 -13.02
C GLU A 22 -14.52 0.28 -12.89
N GLN A 23 -13.66 0.73 -11.97
CA GLN A 23 -13.31 2.14 -11.79
C GLN A 23 -12.07 2.52 -12.60
N VAL A 24 -12.14 3.69 -13.25
CA VAL A 24 -11.03 4.28 -14.01
C VAL A 24 -10.00 4.99 -13.13
N LEU A 25 -10.38 5.38 -11.90
CA LEU A 25 -9.54 6.13 -10.97
C LEU A 25 -8.74 5.18 -10.07
N VAL A 26 -7.83 4.40 -10.67
CA VAL A 26 -7.03 3.40 -9.94
C VAL A 26 -6.35 4.00 -8.71
N GLY A 27 -5.71 5.17 -8.85
CA GLY A 27 -5.02 5.84 -7.73
C GLY A 27 -5.91 6.31 -6.58
N SER A 28 -7.24 6.26 -6.69
CA SER A 28 -8.16 6.52 -5.57
C SER A 28 -8.62 5.24 -4.87
N TYR A 29 -8.74 4.15 -5.62
CA TYR A 29 -9.36 2.89 -5.19
C TYR A 29 -8.38 1.76 -4.91
N CYS A 30 -7.08 1.96 -5.17
CA CYS A 30 -6.04 1.03 -4.77
C CYS A 30 -4.85 1.76 -4.14
N THR A 31 -4.09 1.03 -3.33
CA THR A 31 -2.84 1.49 -2.75
C THR A 31 -1.85 0.34 -2.76
N PHE A 32 -0.65 0.58 -3.30
CA PHE A 32 0.39 -0.43 -3.50
C PHE A 32 1.68 -0.03 -2.80
N SER A 33 2.45 -1.05 -2.44
CA SER A 33 3.84 -0.99 -1.98
C SER A 33 4.64 -2.09 -2.70
N ASN A 34 5.94 -2.20 -2.42
CA ASN A 34 6.73 -3.32 -2.94
C ASN A 34 6.43 -4.65 -2.23
N GLN A 35 5.69 -4.63 -1.13
CA GLN A 35 5.38 -5.83 -0.32
C GLN A 35 3.98 -6.41 -0.56
N GLY A 36 3.06 -5.58 -1.05
CA GLY A 36 1.65 -5.93 -1.20
C GLY A 36 0.78 -4.73 -1.58
N GLY A 37 -0.51 -4.99 -1.74
CA GLY A 37 -1.49 -3.97 -2.11
C GLY A 37 -2.89 -4.19 -1.57
N LEU A 38 -3.59 -3.08 -1.35
CA LEU A 38 -4.98 -3.04 -0.93
C LEU A 38 -5.82 -2.47 -2.07
N VAL A 39 -6.87 -3.19 -2.47
CA VAL A 39 -7.79 -2.79 -3.55
C VAL A 39 -9.22 -2.64 -3.04
N HIS A 40 -10.06 -2.03 -3.87
CA HIS A 40 -11.48 -1.84 -3.61
C HIS A 40 -12.18 -3.14 -3.15
N PRO A 41 -13.10 -3.09 -2.16
CA PRO A 41 -13.68 -4.29 -1.55
C PRO A 41 -14.55 -5.12 -2.51
N ARG A 42 -15.03 -4.52 -3.60
CA ARG A 42 -15.83 -5.19 -4.64
C ARG A 42 -15.01 -5.74 -5.80
N THR A 43 -13.68 -5.63 -5.76
CA THR A 43 -12.83 -6.24 -6.80
C THR A 43 -13.01 -7.76 -6.76
N THR A 44 -13.24 -8.38 -7.91
CA THR A 44 -13.44 -9.83 -7.99
C THR A 44 -12.15 -10.58 -7.63
N ILE A 45 -12.24 -11.87 -7.29
CA ILE A 45 -11.04 -12.67 -7.02
C ILE A 45 -10.22 -12.84 -8.31
N GLU A 46 -10.90 -12.99 -9.46
CA GLU A 46 -10.27 -13.09 -10.77
C GLU A 46 -9.43 -11.84 -11.09
N ASP A 47 -10.00 -10.64 -10.89
CA ASP A 47 -9.28 -9.38 -11.11
C ASP A 47 -8.11 -9.21 -10.11
N GLN A 48 -8.29 -9.65 -8.85
CA GLN A 48 -7.22 -9.63 -7.85
C GLN A 48 -6.05 -10.52 -8.26
N ASP A 49 -6.32 -11.73 -8.77
CA ASP A 49 -5.30 -12.66 -9.22
C ASP A 49 -4.58 -12.16 -10.48
N GLU A 50 -5.31 -11.54 -11.42
CA GLU A 50 -4.72 -10.91 -12.60
C GLU A 50 -3.79 -9.76 -12.20
N LEU A 51 -4.26 -8.84 -11.35
CA LEU A 51 -3.47 -7.70 -10.88
C LEU A 51 -2.26 -8.14 -10.04
N SER A 52 -2.42 -9.15 -9.19
CA SER A 52 -1.35 -9.75 -8.40
C SER A 52 -0.28 -10.36 -9.31
N SER A 53 -0.69 -11.02 -10.39
CA SER A 53 0.22 -11.58 -11.40
C SER A 53 0.93 -10.50 -12.21
N LEU A 54 0.29 -9.37 -12.50
CA LEU A 54 0.93 -8.25 -13.19
C LEU A 54 1.94 -7.53 -12.29
N LEU A 55 1.56 -7.24 -11.05
CA LEU A 55 2.37 -6.45 -10.11
C LEU A 55 3.39 -7.29 -9.33
N GLN A 56 3.28 -8.62 -9.37
CA GLN A 56 4.16 -9.56 -8.65
C GLN A 56 4.14 -9.37 -7.12
N VAL A 57 3.04 -8.85 -6.58
CA VAL A 57 2.84 -8.62 -5.14
C VAL A 57 1.47 -9.11 -4.71
N PRO A 58 1.30 -9.62 -3.47
CA PRO A 58 0.02 -10.10 -2.98
C PRO A 58 -0.97 -8.92 -2.86
N LEU A 59 -2.21 -9.16 -3.28
CA LEU A 59 -3.30 -8.20 -3.21
C LEU A 59 -4.42 -8.72 -2.32
N VAL A 60 -5.08 -7.80 -1.64
CA VAL A 60 -6.31 -8.09 -0.89
C VAL A 60 -7.34 -7.00 -1.10
N ALA A 61 -8.60 -7.39 -1.21
CA ALA A 61 -9.72 -6.47 -1.18
C ALA A 61 -10.06 -6.08 0.27
N GLY A 62 -10.23 -4.79 0.54
CA GLY A 62 -10.56 -4.31 1.88
C GLY A 62 -11.05 -2.87 1.90
N THR A 63 -11.22 -2.33 3.10
CA THR A 63 -11.70 -0.96 3.33
C THR A 63 -10.81 -0.23 4.33
N VAL A 64 -10.96 1.09 4.37
CA VAL A 64 -10.32 1.97 5.36
C VAL A 64 -11.37 2.85 6.01
N ASN A 65 -11.06 3.52 7.12
CA ASN A 65 -11.97 4.48 7.76
C ASN A 65 -13.40 3.96 7.97
N ARG A 66 -13.55 2.75 8.53
CA ARG A 66 -14.85 2.17 8.90
C ARG A 66 -15.74 1.87 7.69
N GLY A 67 -15.17 1.24 6.66
CA GLY A 67 -15.89 0.78 5.48
C GLY A 67 -15.84 1.72 4.27
N SER A 68 -14.95 2.72 4.27
CA SER A 68 -14.71 3.53 3.08
C SER A 68 -14.08 2.69 1.96
N GLU A 69 -14.68 2.80 0.78
CA GLU A 69 -14.21 2.16 -0.45
C GLU A 69 -13.05 2.94 -1.10
N VAL A 70 -12.81 4.20 -0.69
CA VAL A 70 -11.76 5.08 -1.23
C VAL A 70 -10.47 4.88 -0.43
N ILE A 71 -9.68 3.90 -0.85
CA ILE A 71 -8.48 3.45 -0.13
C ILE A 71 -7.42 4.53 -0.05
N ALA A 72 -6.96 5.06 -1.19
CA ALA A 72 -5.86 6.03 -1.23
C ALA A 72 -6.23 7.40 -0.64
N GLY A 73 -7.53 7.71 -0.54
CA GLY A 73 -7.99 8.90 0.18
C GLY A 73 -7.95 8.75 1.69
N GLY A 74 -7.95 7.51 2.20
CA GLY A 74 -7.99 7.19 3.63
C GLY A 74 -6.67 6.69 4.20
N MET A 75 -5.70 6.34 3.36
CA MET A 75 -4.39 5.89 3.80
C MET A 75 -3.27 6.16 2.78
N VAL A 76 -2.04 6.20 3.26
CA VAL A 76 -0.81 6.13 2.47
C VAL A 76 0.15 5.13 3.10
N VAL A 77 0.94 4.43 2.29
CA VAL A 77 1.81 3.35 2.75
C VAL A 77 3.12 3.33 1.97
N ASN A 78 4.16 2.85 2.63
CA ASN A 78 5.40 2.40 2.01
C ASN A 78 5.80 1.05 2.62
N ASP A 79 7.00 0.58 2.30
CA ASP A 79 7.45 -0.76 2.69
C ASP A 79 7.69 -0.95 4.20
N TRP A 80 7.63 0.11 5.03
CA TRP A 80 7.92 0.04 6.47
C TRP A 80 6.92 0.80 7.36
N CYS A 81 6.00 1.59 6.80
CA CYS A 81 4.98 2.28 7.56
C CYS A 81 3.71 2.52 6.73
N ALA A 82 2.56 2.54 7.41
CA ALA A 82 1.28 2.99 6.87
C ALA A 82 0.70 4.08 7.76
N PHE A 83 0.18 5.14 7.14
CA PHE A 83 -0.61 6.17 7.80
C PHE A 83 -2.06 6.01 7.34
N CYS A 84 -2.96 5.79 8.29
CA CYS A 84 -4.38 5.60 8.03
C CYS A 84 -5.20 6.67 8.77
N GLY A 85 -6.40 6.97 8.27
CA GLY A 85 -7.31 7.88 8.95
C GLY A 85 -7.77 7.34 10.31
N LEU A 86 -8.13 8.25 11.22
CA LEU A 86 -8.44 7.96 12.61
C LEU A 86 -9.61 6.98 12.80
N ASP A 87 -10.56 6.97 11.87
CA ASP A 87 -11.74 6.12 11.92
C ASP A 87 -11.47 4.69 11.45
N THR A 88 -10.25 4.37 11.02
CA THR A 88 -9.87 3.02 10.58
C THR A 88 -9.94 2.05 11.76
N THR A 89 -10.73 1.00 11.58
CA THR A 89 -11.01 0.03 12.64
C THR A 89 -9.83 -0.92 12.88
N SER A 90 -9.74 -1.53 14.07
CA SER A 90 -8.69 -2.49 14.39
C SER A 90 -8.63 -3.66 13.41
N THR A 91 -9.78 -4.10 12.88
CA THR A 91 -9.86 -5.16 11.87
C THR A 91 -9.28 -4.72 10.52
N GLU A 92 -9.55 -3.49 10.08
CA GLU A 92 -8.96 -2.93 8.87
C GLU A 92 -7.45 -2.77 9.04
N LEU A 93 -6.99 -2.27 10.19
CA LEU A 93 -5.57 -2.15 10.52
C LEU A 93 -4.85 -3.50 10.50
N SER A 94 -5.44 -4.56 11.07
CA SER A 94 -4.83 -5.90 11.04
C SER A 94 -4.66 -6.44 9.61
N VAL A 95 -5.60 -6.15 8.71
CA VAL A 95 -5.49 -6.52 7.29
C VAL A 95 -4.37 -5.73 6.61
N ILE A 96 -4.30 -4.42 6.86
CA ILE A 96 -3.27 -3.51 6.33
C ILE A 96 -1.87 -3.95 6.80
N GLU A 97 -1.69 -4.18 8.09
CA GLU A 97 -0.41 -4.61 8.66
C GLU A 97 0.07 -5.95 8.06
N SER A 98 -0.86 -6.87 7.83
CA SER A 98 -0.59 -8.19 7.26
C SER A 98 -0.18 -8.10 5.77
N ILE A 99 -0.99 -7.42 4.95
CA ILE A 99 -0.75 -7.37 3.49
C ILE A 99 0.51 -6.57 3.13
N PHE A 100 0.79 -5.50 3.87
CA PHE A 100 1.97 -4.66 3.67
C PHE A 100 3.20 -5.13 4.46
N LYS A 101 3.10 -6.24 5.19
CA LYS A 101 4.18 -6.85 6.01
C LYS A 101 4.88 -5.88 6.96
N LEU A 102 4.14 -4.93 7.52
CA LEU A 102 4.69 -3.87 8.37
C LEU A 102 5.23 -4.39 9.72
N ASN A 103 4.81 -5.59 10.11
CA ASN A 103 5.19 -6.22 11.37
C ASN A 103 6.59 -6.87 11.34
N GLU A 104 7.19 -7.04 10.16
CA GLU A 104 8.56 -7.59 10.03
C GLU A 104 9.65 -6.52 10.27
N ALA A 105 9.30 -5.24 10.25
CA ALA A 105 10.17 -4.16 10.71
C ALA A 105 10.27 -4.23 12.23
N GLN A 106 11.20 -5.04 12.75
CA GLN A 106 11.40 -5.19 14.19
C GLN A 106 11.47 -3.81 14.89
N PRO A 107 10.54 -3.49 15.81
CA PRO A 107 10.57 -2.24 16.58
C PRO A 107 11.88 -2.07 17.37
N SER A 108 12.55 -3.17 17.69
CA SER A 108 13.87 -3.19 18.32
C SER A 108 14.94 -2.54 17.46
N ALA A 109 14.90 -2.66 16.13
CA ALA A 109 15.89 -2.04 15.25
C ALA A 109 15.77 -0.52 15.29
N ILE A 110 14.55 0.02 15.20
CA ILE A 110 14.30 1.47 15.26
C ILE A 110 14.65 2.02 16.65
N ALA A 111 14.25 1.34 17.72
CA ALA A 111 14.59 1.73 19.09
C ALA A 111 16.11 1.67 19.36
N THR A 112 16.82 0.73 18.72
CA THR A 112 18.29 0.62 18.83
C THR A 112 18.97 1.74 18.06
N THR A 113 18.57 2.00 16.81
CA THR A 113 19.11 3.13 16.02
C THR A 113 18.86 4.48 16.69
N MET A 114 17.67 4.70 17.26
CA MET A 114 17.36 5.93 18.01
C MET A 114 18.20 6.04 19.29
N ARG A 115 18.46 4.93 20.00
CA ARG A 115 19.36 4.93 21.17
C ARG A 115 20.80 5.22 20.78
N ASP A 116 21.31 4.59 19.73
CA ASP A 116 22.68 4.78 19.26
C ASP A 116 22.92 6.24 18.83
N SER A 117 21.94 6.84 18.16
CA SER A 117 21.99 8.26 17.76
C SER A 117 22.00 9.22 18.95
N LEU A 118 21.29 8.88 20.04
CA LEU A 118 21.29 9.66 21.27
C LEU A 118 22.59 9.51 22.05
N ILE A 119 23.18 8.31 22.07
CA ILE A 119 24.46 8.05 22.75
C ILE A 119 25.60 8.81 22.06
N ASP A 120 25.62 8.84 20.73
CA ASP A 120 26.63 9.58 19.95
C ASP A 120 26.54 11.11 20.14
N SER A 121 25.33 11.63 20.43
CA SER A 121 25.13 13.06 20.75
C SER A 121 25.58 13.47 22.16
N LEU A 122 25.83 12.50 23.04
CA LEU A 122 26.21 12.70 24.44
C LEU A 122 27.69 12.38 24.72
N ALA A 123 28.43 11.88 23.73
CA ALA A 123 29.88 11.65 23.76
C ALA A 123 30.64 12.85 23.19
#